data_AF-A0A9P6QIH7-F1
#
_entry.id   AF-A0A9P6QIH7-F1
#
_cell.length_a   1.000
_cell.length_b   1.000
_cell.length_c   1.000
_cell.angle_alpha   90.00
_cell.angle_beta   90.00
_cell.angle_gamma   90.00
#
_symmetry.space_group_name_H-M   'P 1'
#
loop_
_entity.id
_entity.type
_entity.pdbx_description
1 polymer ?
#
loop_
_entity_poly.entity_id
_entity_poly.type
_entity_poly.pdbx_seq_one_letter_code
_entity_poly.pdbx_strand_id
1 'polypeptide(L)'
;MQKTILLTLALVAEVAFSYSVIVKNNAGDAVELYIPSGRRICACLKNTQSKSLQGVGAGTAKIFWSSTCTGSYNNLASNGFLNNAHWVNSISFGANLGSSEGPAGCPNFHALLAANTFAVDIAKSSPEDAPKEEQLELEQEKQGKQQL
;
A
#
# COMPACT_ATOMS: atom_id res chain seq x y z
N MET A 1 -24.69 -54.50 -18.18
CA MET A 1 -25.05 -53.46 -17.20
C MET A 1 -23.78 -52.77 -16.73
N GLN A 2 -23.45 -51.62 -17.30
CA GLN A 2 -22.20 -50.90 -17.04
C GLN A 2 -22.56 -49.61 -16.31
N LYS A 3 -22.30 -49.56 -15.00
CA LYS A 3 -22.58 -48.40 -14.15
C LYS A 3 -21.42 -47.42 -14.29
N THR A 4 -21.61 -46.39 -15.10
CA THR A 4 -20.66 -45.28 -15.21
C THR A 4 -20.76 -44.43 -13.95
N ILE A 5 -19.78 -44.55 -13.07
CA ILE A 5 -19.61 -43.68 -11.90
C ILE A 5 -18.99 -42.37 -12.41
N LEU A 6 -19.81 -41.34 -12.53
CA LEU A 6 -19.38 -39.96 -12.81
C LEU A 6 -18.69 -39.40 -11.56
N LEU A 7 -17.36 -39.38 -11.58
CA LEU A 7 -16.53 -38.73 -10.58
C LEU A 7 -16.52 -37.22 -10.86
N THR A 8 -17.41 -36.47 -10.22
CA THR A 8 -17.37 -34.99 -10.25
C THR A 8 -16.21 -34.51 -9.39
N LEU A 9 -15.07 -34.20 -10.03
CA LEU A 9 -14.01 -33.40 -9.42
C LEU A 9 -14.58 -31.99 -9.16
N ALA A 10 -14.93 -31.72 -7.91
CA ALA A 10 -15.19 -30.36 -7.45
C ALA A 10 -13.85 -29.62 -7.37
N LEU A 11 -13.53 -28.84 -8.40
CA LEU A 11 -12.51 -27.80 -8.31
C LEU A 11 -13.00 -26.78 -7.28
N VAL A 12 -12.47 -26.84 -6.07
CA VAL A 12 -12.62 -25.74 -5.12
C VAL A 12 -11.68 -24.64 -5.60
N ALA A 13 -12.21 -23.64 -6.28
CA ALA A 13 -11.45 -22.43 -6.58
C ALA A 13 -11.18 -21.72 -5.24
N GLU A 14 -9.91 -21.65 -4.84
CA GLU A 14 -9.49 -20.83 -3.71
C GLU A 14 -9.73 -19.36 -4.06
N VAL A 15 -10.76 -18.76 -3.48
CA VAL A 15 -10.97 -17.32 -3.54
C VAL A 15 -9.87 -16.65 -2.72
N ALA A 16 -8.90 -16.04 -3.40
CA ALA A 16 -7.91 -15.19 -2.77
C ALA A 16 -8.61 -13.98 -2.14
N PHE A 17 -8.64 -13.92 -0.81
CA PHE A 17 -9.17 -12.77 -0.09
C PHE A 17 -8.07 -11.73 0.09
N SER A 18 -8.26 -10.55 -0.50
CA SER A 18 -7.44 -9.37 -0.24
C SER A 18 -8.08 -8.50 0.84
N TYR A 19 -7.26 -8.04 1.79
CA TYR A 19 -7.72 -7.18 2.88
C TYR A 19 -7.12 -5.78 2.73
N SER A 20 -7.94 -4.75 2.60
CA SER A 20 -7.45 -3.38 2.59
C SER A 20 -8.27 -2.42 3.43
N VAL A 21 -7.62 -1.33 3.83
CA VAL A 21 -8.26 -0.21 4.51
C VAL A 21 -7.84 1.08 3.85
N ILE A 22 -8.82 1.89 3.45
CA ILE A 22 -8.58 3.23 2.93
C ILE A 22 -8.57 4.20 4.11
N VAL A 23 -7.48 4.95 4.24
CA VAL A 23 -7.29 6.01 5.22
C VAL A 23 -7.35 7.34 4.49
N LYS A 24 -8.31 8.19 4.84
CA LYS A 24 -8.48 9.52 4.23
C LYS A 24 -8.17 10.61 5.23
N ASN A 25 -7.38 11.62 4.84
CA ASN A 25 -7.06 12.77 5.69
C ASN A 25 -8.10 13.91 5.54
N ASN A 26 -7.82 15.05 6.18
CA ASN A 26 -8.68 16.23 6.10
C ASN A 26 -8.63 16.97 4.75
N ALA A 27 -7.51 16.88 4.03
CA ALA A 27 -7.33 17.48 2.70
C ALA A 27 -8.07 16.72 1.60
N GLY A 28 -8.51 15.49 1.88
CA GLY A 28 -9.19 14.63 0.93
C GLY A 28 -8.31 13.57 0.29
N ASP A 29 -7.01 13.54 0.63
CA ASP A 29 -6.09 12.51 0.17
C ASP A 29 -6.43 11.17 0.81
N ALA A 30 -6.29 10.11 0.02
CA ALA A 30 -6.53 8.75 0.46
C ALA A 30 -5.26 7.91 0.28
N VAL A 31 -4.96 7.07 1.27
CA VAL A 31 -3.95 6.02 1.17
C VAL A 31 -4.59 4.69 1.48
N GLU A 32 -4.35 3.70 0.63
CA GLU A 32 -4.82 2.33 0.83
C GLU A 32 -3.73 1.52 1.51
N LEU A 33 -4.05 0.99 2.70
CA LEU A 33 -3.22 0.02 3.39
C LEU A 33 -3.69 -1.37 2.95
N TYR A 34 -2.83 -2.09 2.24
CA TYR A 34 -3.18 -3.35 1.59
C TYR A 34 -2.37 -4.52 2.14
N ILE A 35 -3.02 -5.66 2.39
CA ILE A 35 -2.37 -6.91 2.78
C ILE A 35 -2.73 -8.00 1.75
N PRO A 36 -1.74 -8.51 0.98
CA PRO A 36 -1.96 -9.58 0.01
C PRO A 36 -2.16 -10.96 0.66
N SER A 37 -1.80 -11.12 1.93
CA SER A 37 -1.76 -12.41 2.61
C SER A 37 -2.85 -12.54 3.66
N GLY A 38 -3.23 -13.78 3.99
CA GLY A 38 -4.13 -14.10 5.11
C GLY A 38 -3.56 -13.82 6.50
N ARG A 39 -2.54 -12.94 6.61
CA ARG A 39 -1.99 -12.49 7.88
C ARG A 39 -2.77 -11.29 8.40
N ARG A 40 -2.63 -11.06 9.70
CA ARG A 40 -3.18 -9.88 10.36
C ARG A 40 -2.02 -8.96 10.73
N ILE A 41 -2.08 -7.70 10.29
CA ILE A 41 -1.04 -6.71 10.64
C ILE A 41 -1.63 -5.61 11.49
N CYS A 42 -0.79 -4.99 12.31
CA CYS A 42 -1.05 -3.73 12.97
C CYS A 42 -0.35 -2.59 12.22
N ALA A 43 -1.11 -1.59 11.78
CA ALA A 43 -0.60 -0.36 11.23
C ALA A 43 -0.82 0.79 12.23
N CYS A 44 0.24 1.53 12.55
CA CYS A 44 0.14 2.72 13.39
C CYS A 44 -0.27 3.94 12.56
N LEU A 45 -1.40 4.56 12.92
CA LEU A 45 -2.00 5.71 12.24
C LEU A 45 -1.78 7.04 12.97
N LYS A 46 -1.17 7.03 14.16
CA LYS A 46 -0.97 8.21 15.02
C LYS A 46 -0.41 9.43 14.27
N ASN A 47 0.50 9.22 13.33
CA ASN A 47 1.15 10.28 12.55
C ASN A 47 0.50 10.53 11.17
N THR A 48 -0.57 9.81 10.83
CA THR A 48 -1.20 9.80 9.49
C THR A 48 -2.42 10.74 9.39
N GLN A 49 -2.82 11.45 10.46
CA GLN A 49 -3.94 12.43 10.42
C GLN A 49 -5.22 11.90 9.76
N SER A 50 -5.75 10.78 10.26
CA SER A 50 -6.94 10.14 9.69
C SER A 50 -8.23 10.93 9.99
N LYS A 51 -8.97 11.34 8.95
CA LYS A 51 -10.33 11.90 9.06
C LYS A 51 -11.38 10.80 9.00
N SER A 52 -11.20 9.84 8.10
CA SER A 52 -12.11 8.70 7.94
C SER A 52 -11.35 7.43 7.58
N LEU A 53 -11.94 6.30 7.94
CA LEU A 53 -11.45 4.96 7.62
C LEU A 53 -12.54 4.17 6.91
N GLN A 54 -12.18 3.45 5.86
CA GLN A 54 -13.07 2.54 5.15
C GLN A 54 -12.41 1.17 5.05
N GLY A 55 -13.07 0.12 5.56
CA GLY A 55 -12.62 -1.24 5.30
C GLY A 55 -13.03 -1.65 3.89
N VAL A 56 -12.13 -2.21 3.08
CA VAL A 56 -12.43 -2.73 1.74
C VAL A 56 -11.99 -4.19 1.71
N GLY A 57 -12.95 -5.11 1.63
CA GLY A 57 -12.66 -6.55 1.76
C GLY A 57 -11.97 -6.94 3.09
N ALA A 58 -11.88 -6.01 4.07
CA ALA A 58 -10.98 -6.01 5.21
C ALA A 58 -11.22 -7.11 6.27
N GLY A 59 -12.17 -8.01 6.05
CA GLY A 59 -12.64 -8.92 7.09
C GLY A 59 -13.12 -8.13 8.30
N THR A 60 -12.66 -8.50 9.50
CA THR A 60 -12.89 -7.77 10.76
C THR A 60 -11.70 -6.87 11.08
N ALA A 61 -11.73 -5.61 10.69
CA ALA A 61 -10.72 -4.64 11.13
C ALA A 61 -11.02 -4.19 12.58
N LYS A 62 -9.97 -4.02 13.39
CA LYS A 62 -10.03 -3.54 14.77
C LYS A 62 -9.28 -2.22 14.85
N ILE A 63 -9.90 -1.19 15.38
CA ILE A 63 -9.33 0.16 15.49
C ILE A 63 -9.10 0.50 16.96
N PHE A 64 -7.95 1.08 17.26
CA PHE A 64 -7.46 1.27 18.62
C PHE A 64 -7.10 2.73 18.90
N TRP A 65 -7.26 3.08 20.17
CA TRP A 65 -6.74 4.32 20.75
C TRP A 65 -5.24 4.24 21.03
N SER A 66 -4.68 3.04 21.16
CA SER A 66 -3.22 2.84 21.28
C SER A 66 -2.57 2.91 19.91
N SER A 67 -1.26 3.13 19.88
CA SER A 67 -0.44 3.09 18.64
C SER A 67 0.09 1.69 18.32
N THR A 68 -0.21 0.69 19.15
CA THR A 68 0.40 -0.65 19.12
C THR A 68 -0.62 -1.78 18.94
N CYS A 69 -1.86 -1.46 18.53
CA CYS A 69 -2.98 -2.40 18.45
C CYS A 69 -3.24 -3.21 19.73
N THR A 70 -3.02 -2.59 20.90
CA THR A 70 -3.29 -3.16 22.22
C THR A 70 -4.43 -2.43 22.92
N GLY A 71 -5.05 -3.11 23.88
CA GLY A 71 -6.14 -2.55 24.69
C GLY A 71 -7.50 -2.57 23.99
N SER A 72 -8.39 -1.68 24.42
CA SER A 72 -9.75 -1.60 23.92
C SER A 72 -9.80 -1.17 22.45
N TYR A 73 -10.71 -1.78 21.70
CA TYR A 73 -10.89 -1.53 20.28
C TYR A 73 -12.37 -1.44 19.90
N ASN A 74 -12.63 -0.76 18.79
CA ASN A 74 -13.88 -0.85 18.06
C ASN A 74 -13.69 -1.70 16.81
N ASN A 75 -14.76 -2.33 16.32
CA ASN A 75 -14.72 -3.06 15.05
C ASN A 75 -15.07 -2.11 13.90
N LEU A 76 -14.30 -2.20 12.82
CA LEU A 76 -14.63 -1.64 11.52
C LEU A 76 -15.02 -2.82 10.62
N ALA A 77 -16.30 -2.88 10.26
CA ALA A 77 -16.83 -3.95 9.42
C ALA A 77 -16.21 -3.93 8.01
N SER A 78 -16.26 -5.07 7.32
CA SER A 78 -15.94 -5.11 5.89
C SER A 78 -16.89 -4.20 5.11
N ASN A 79 -16.35 -3.33 4.26
CA ASN A 79 -17.09 -2.26 3.58
C ASN A 79 -17.73 -1.23 4.54
N GLY A 80 -17.38 -1.31 5.83
CA GLY A 80 -17.79 -0.37 6.85
C GLY A 80 -17.02 0.94 6.75
N PHE A 81 -17.64 1.99 7.25
CA PHE A 81 -17.11 3.34 7.19
C PHE A 81 -17.13 3.98 8.57
N LEU A 82 -15.99 4.55 8.96
CA LEU A 82 -15.86 5.34 10.18
C LEU A 82 -15.49 6.78 9.81
N ASN A 83 -16.37 7.72 10.16
CA ASN A 83 -16.08 9.14 10.14
C ASN A 83 -15.44 9.60 11.45
N ASN A 84 -14.83 10.79 11.43
CA ASN A 84 -14.21 11.42 12.60
C ASN A 84 -13.14 10.53 13.26
N ALA A 85 -12.34 9.85 12.45
CA ALA A 85 -11.33 8.89 12.88
C ALA A 85 -10.02 9.53 13.39
N HIS A 86 -10.03 10.81 13.76
CA HIS A 86 -8.85 11.56 14.23
C HIS A 86 -8.29 11.01 15.55
N TRP A 87 -9.11 10.26 16.27
CA TRP A 87 -8.74 9.63 17.52
C TRP A 87 -8.07 8.24 17.35
N VAL A 88 -8.14 7.66 16.14
CA VAL A 88 -7.61 6.32 15.88
C VAL A 88 -6.10 6.39 15.74
N ASN A 89 -5.37 5.71 16.63
CA ASN A 89 -3.91 5.72 16.64
C ASN A 89 -3.30 4.46 16.01
N SER A 90 -4.05 3.37 15.92
CA SER A 90 -3.64 2.19 15.14
C SER A 90 -4.84 1.37 14.69
N ILE A 91 -4.61 0.56 13.66
CA ILE A 91 -5.58 -0.36 13.09
C ILE A 91 -4.95 -1.73 12.88
N SER A 92 -5.67 -2.76 13.28
CA SER A 92 -5.36 -4.17 13.03
C SER A 92 -6.34 -4.72 12.01
N PHE A 93 -5.86 -5.19 10.86
CA PHE A 93 -6.71 -5.71 9.79
C PHE A 93 -6.04 -6.89 9.09
N GLY A 94 -6.84 -7.67 8.35
CA GLY A 94 -6.43 -8.96 7.78
C GLY A 94 -7.37 -10.08 8.20
N ALA A 95 -6.91 -11.33 8.08
CA ALA A 95 -7.70 -12.49 8.46
C ALA A 95 -8.18 -12.42 9.93
N ASN A 96 -9.32 -13.06 10.21
CA ASN A 96 -9.94 -13.05 11.55
C ASN A 96 -9.19 -13.92 12.57
N LEU A 97 -8.18 -14.67 12.13
CA LEU A 97 -7.44 -15.63 12.95
C LEU A 97 -6.00 -15.15 13.11
N GLY A 98 -5.53 -15.11 14.35
CA GLY A 98 -4.13 -14.79 14.68
C GLY A 98 -3.92 -13.44 15.37
N SER A 99 -2.79 -13.35 16.07
CA SER A 99 -2.26 -12.10 16.59
C SER A 99 -1.85 -11.18 15.44
N SER A 100 -1.92 -9.87 15.67
CA SER A 100 -1.43 -8.91 14.67
C SER A 100 0.08 -8.77 14.75
N GLU A 101 0.75 -8.82 13.61
CA GLU A 101 2.18 -8.51 13.51
C GLU A 101 2.38 -6.97 13.52
N GLY A 102 3.39 -6.49 14.25
CA GLY A 102 3.75 -5.06 14.29
C GLY A 102 2.98 -4.22 15.34
N PRO A 103 3.04 -2.87 15.24
CA PRO A 103 3.69 -2.11 14.18
C PRO A 103 5.20 -1.93 14.45
N ALA A 104 6.03 -2.01 13.40
CA ALA A 104 7.48 -1.74 13.48
C ALA A 104 7.82 -0.24 13.62
N GLY A 105 6.83 0.64 13.48
CA GLY A 105 6.96 2.09 13.57
C GLY A 105 5.63 2.80 13.31
N CYS A 106 5.65 4.14 13.35
CA CYS A 106 4.48 4.99 13.13
C CYS A 106 4.73 6.00 12.00
N PRO A 107 4.75 5.57 10.73
CA PRO A 107 4.94 6.48 9.62
C PRO A 107 3.75 7.43 9.44
N ASN A 108 3.97 8.51 8.70
CA ASN A 108 2.90 9.28 8.09
C ASN A 108 2.66 8.71 6.68
N PHE A 109 1.60 7.91 6.51
CA PHE A 109 1.34 7.21 5.26
C PHE A 109 1.00 8.16 4.10
N HIS A 110 0.43 9.34 4.35
CA HIS A 110 0.19 10.34 3.30
C HIS A 110 1.49 10.97 2.81
N ALA A 111 2.43 11.25 3.73
CA ALA A 111 3.74 11.79 3.36
C ALA A 111 4.58 10.77 2.56
N LEU A 112 4.50 9.49 2.91
CA LEU A 112 5.20 8.43 2.17
C LEU A 112 4.66 8.27 0.74
N LEU A 113 3.34 8.36 0.56
CA LEU A 113 2.75 8.29 -0.77
C LEU A 113 3.22 9.46 -1.64
N ALA A 114 3.17 10.68 -1.09
CA ALA A 114 3.66 11.86 -1.79
C ALA A 114 5.13 11.74 -2.19
N ALA A 115 6.01 11.29 -1.29
CA ALA A 115 7.44 11.11 -1.58
C ALA A 115 7.70 10.09 -2.70
N ASN A 116 6.94 8.99 -2.73
CA ASN A 116 7.07 7.97 -3.77
C ASN A 116 6.54 8.46 -5.12
N THR A 117 5.48 9.28 -5.16
CA THR A 117 5.02 9.91 -6.40
C THR A 117 6.10 10.81 -6.99
N PHE A 118 6.74 11.66 -6.16
CA PHE A 118 7.84 12.51 -6.63
C PHE A 118 9.05 11.72 -7.15
N ALA A 119 9.40 10.59 -6.52
CA ALA A 119 10.49 9.74 -6.99
C ALA A 119 10.20 9.11 -8.36
N VAL A 120 8.94 8.73 -8.63
CA VAL A 120 8.52 8.19 -9.94
C VAL A 120 8.53 9.26 -11.02
N ASP A 121 8.14 10.49 -10.70
CA ASP A 121 8.15 11.61 -11.66
C ASP A 121 9.58 12.01 -12.05
N ILE A 122 10.54 12.01 -11.10
CA ILE A 122 11.96 12.24 -11.39
C ILE A 122 12.55 11.11 -12.25
N ALA A 123 12.17 9.86 -11.99
CA ALA A 123 12.63 8.72 -12.78
C ALA A 123 12.05 8.72 -14.21
N LYS A 124 10.90 9.34 -14.44
CA LYS A 124 10.33 9.55 -15.78
C LYS A 124 10.92 10.75 -16.53
N SER A 125 11.59 11.68 -15.85
CA SER A 125 12.11 12.92 -16.46
C SER A 125 13.59 12.87 -16.85
N SER A 126 14.13 11.73 -17.30
CA SER A 126 15.55 11.58 -17.68
C SER A 126 15.71 10.61 -18.87
N PRO A 127 16.58 10.84 -19.89
CA PRO A 127 17.20 12.05 -20.40
C PRO A 127 17.20 12.05 -21.96
N GLU A 128 16.08 12.29 -22.64
CA GLU A 128 16.08 12.38 -24.12
C GLU A 128 16.12 13.82 -24.66
N ASP A 129 15.96 14.81 -23.80
CA ASP A 129 16.01 16.24 -24.16
C ASP A 129 17.29 16.92 -23.65
N ALA A 130 18.45 16.28 -23.87
CA ALA A 130 19.71 17.00 -23.82
C ALA A 130 19.79 17.93 -25.05
N PRO A 131 19.99 19.26 -24.87
CA PRO A 131 20.14 20.18 -26.00
C PRO A 131 21.37 19.79 -26.84
N LYS A 132 21.14 19.61 -28.14
CA LYS A 132 22.12 19.13 -29.15
C LYS A 132 23.33 20.03 -29.39
N GLU A 133 23.55 21.08 -28.61
CA GLU A 133 24.65 22.02 -28.84
C GLU A 133 25.99 21.58 -28.22
N GLU A 134 25.99 20.62 -27.28
CA GLU A 134 27.23 20.17 -26.60
C GLU A 134 27.72 18.78 -27.07
N GLN A 135 27.48 18.43 -28.35
CA GLN A 135 28.10 17.25 -28.96
C GLN A 135 29.01 17.60 -30.16
N LEU A 136 29.13 18.87 -30.55
CA LEU A 136 29.98 19.27 -31.67
C LEU A 136 31.44 19.55 -31.28
N GLU A 137 31.76 19.76 -30.00
CA GLU A 137 33.14 20.02 -29.57
C GLU A 137 33.97 18.74 -29.31
N LEU A 138 33.34 17.60 -29.04
CA LEU A 138 34.08 16.35 -28.71
C LEU A 138 34.56 15.55 -29.93
N GLU A 139 34.04 15.81 -31.14
CA GLU A 139 34.57 15.18 -32.37
C GLU A 139 35.77 15.92 -32.96
N GLN A 140 35.99 17.20 -32.63
CA GLN A 140 37.13 17.96 -33.16
C GLN A 140 38.45 17.62 -32.45
N GLU A 141 38.44 17.10 -31.22
CA GLU A 141 39.67 16.71 -30.51
C GLU A 141 40.24 15.35 -30.98
N LYS A 142 39.42 14.51 -31.62
CA LYS A 142 39.85 13.16 -32.07
C LYS A 142 40.60 13.17 -33.41
N GLN A 143 40.42 14.18 -34.26
CA GLN A 143 41.08 14.26 -35.56
C GLN A 143 42.47 14.91 -35.53
N GLY A 144 42.86 15.57 -34.42
CA GLY A 144 44.16 16.23 -34.29
C GLY A 144 45.35 15.35 -33.88
N LYS A 145 45.13 14.08 -33.50
CA LYS A 145 46.18 13.20 -32.94
C LYS A 145 46.73 12.13 -33.88
N GLN A 146 46.39 12.17 -35.18
CA GLN A 146 46.87 11.18 -36.17
C GLN A 146 47.98 11.67 -37.11
N GLN A 147 48.55 12.85 -36.86
CA GLN A 147 49.72 13.35 -37.62
C GLN A 147 50.87 13.72 -36.67
N LEU A 148 51.48 12.71 -36.05
CA LEU A 148 52.83 12.79 -35.48
C LEU A 148 53.45 11.39 -35.38
#